data_AF-A0AB38WRR8-F1
#
_entry.id   AF-A0AB38WRR8-F1
#
_cell.length_a   1.000
_cell.length_b   1.000
_cell.length_c   1.000
_cell.angle_alpha   90.00
_cell.angle_beta   90.00
_cell.angle_gamma   90.00
#
_symmetry.space_group_name_H-M   'P 1'
#
loop_
_entity.id
_entity.type
_entity.pdbx_description
1 polymer ?
#
loop_
_entity_poly.entity_id
_entity_poly.type
_entity_poly.pdbx_seq_one_letter_code
_entity_poly.pdbx_strand_id
1 'polypeptide(L)'
;MSTVLRIPAGEAHVVRLFAVDEDRANPHADDAILAALGAGPLKTSEIELFDLADLQGMTLTDYLAEGHGIAAAELSPMQPQVNGLKGRVLILPSRAFEGRAQEMRPRAPLRLVARFSEEVAPVRFTPLPTGSAEGLLTPRANARPQGAGRLRLMAFAVLALMAIGAAVAIGLAVKL
;
A
#
# COMPACT_ATOMS: atom_id res chain seq x y z
N MET A 1 2.53 22.30 21.99
CA MET A 1 2.55 22.88 20.62
C MET A 1 2.15 21.77 19.65
N SER A 2 1.17 22.00 18.77
CA SER A 2 0.78 21.01 17.76
C SER A 2 1.62 21.20 16.50
N THR A 3 2.32 20.15 16.08
CA THR A 3 3.08 20.15 14.82
C THR A 3 2.09 19.99 13.66
N VAL A 4 2.13 20.89 12.69
CA VAL A 4 1.32 20.78 11.46
C VAL A 4 2.21 20.18 10.38
N LEU A 5 1.78 19.06 9.81
CA LEU A 5 2.45 18.40 8.70
C LEU A 5 1.63 18.61 7.42
N ARG A 6 2.26 19.17 6.39
CA ARG A 6 1.64 19.34 5.07
C ARG A 6 2.02 18.17 4.18
N ILE A 7 1.03 17.47 3.67
CA ILE A 7 1.17 16.34 2.76
C ILE A 7 0.82 16.84 1.35
N PRO A 8 1.80 16.93 0.43
CA PRO A 8 1.52 17.37 -0.93
C PRO A 8 0.74 16.30 -1.72
N ALA A 9 0.07 16.74 -2.78
CA ALA A 9 -0.57 15.82 -3.72
C ALA A 9 0.50 14.93 -4.37
N GLY A 10 0.24 13.63 -4.47
CA GLY A 10 1.15 12.67 -5.05
C GLY A 10 2.44 12.42 -4.26
N GLU A 11 2.47 12.73 -2.95
CA GLU A 11 3.61 12.33 -2.11
C GLU A 11 3.84 10.81 -2.20
N ALA A 12 5.07 10.42 -2.51
CA ALA A 12 5.49 9.04 -2.63
C ALA A 12 6.82 8.82 -1.89
N HIS A 13 7.13 7.56 -1.58
CA HIS A 13 8.43 7.14 -1.05
C HIS A 13 8.83 7.82 0.25
N VAL A 14 7.87 8.20 1.09
CA VAL A 14 8.14 8.81 2.39
C VAL A 14 7.44 7.99 3.47
N VAL A 15 8.19 7.63 4.51
CA VAL A 15 7.72 6.88 5.68
C VAL A 15 7.89 7.73 6.92
N ARG A 16 6.83 7.84 7.72
CA ARG A 16 6.83 8.60 8.97
C ARG A 16 6.75 7.64 10.13
N LEU A 17 7.69 7.75 11.06
CA LEU A 17 7.72 6.96 12.28
C LEU A 17 7.24 7.80 13.46
N PHE A 18 6.28 7.28 14.19
CA PHE A 18 5.77 7.86 15.43
C PHE A 18 6.02 6.91 16.60
N ALA A 19 6.37 7.49 17.74
CA ALA A 19 6.27 6.83 19.03
C ALA A 19 4.87 7.09 19.60
N VAL A 20 4.31 6.09 20.29
CA VAL A 20 3.09 6.22 21.07
C VAL A 20 3.49 6.41 22.54
N ASP A 21 3.50 7.66 22.99
CA ASP A 21 3.86 8.02 24.37
C ASP A 21 2.64 7.85 25.28
N GLU A 22 2.40 6.62 25.74
CA GLU A 22 1.25 6.26 26.57
C GLU A 22 1.65 5.45 27.82
N ASP A 23 0.70 5.35 28.76
CA ASP A 23 0.83 4.44 29.90
C ASP A 23 0.58 2.99 29.46
N ARG A 24 1.59 2.13 29.58
CA ARG A 24 1.48 0.70 29.26
C ARG A 24 0.47 -0.03 30.13
N ALA A 25 0.18 0.46 31.34
CA ALA A 25 -0.84 -0.15 32.21
C ALA A 25 -2.27 0.18 31.74
N ASN A 26 -2.43 1.24 30.95
CA ASN A 26 -3.71 1.68 30.42
C ASN A 26 -3.54 2.15 28.96
N PRO A 27 -3.28 1.20 28.02
CA PRO A 27 -3.01 1.54 26.63
C PRO A 27 -4.23 2.14 25.95
N HIS A 28 -4.02 3.11 25.06
CA HIS A 28 -5.09 3.64 24.24
C HIS A 28 -5.60 2.60 23.25
N ALA A 29 -6.89 2.65 22.92
CA ALA A 29 -7.42 1.87 21.81
C ALA A 29 -6.79 2.32 20.48
N ASP A 30 -6.62 1.39 19.53
CA ASP A 30 -5.94 1.66 18.26
C ASP A 30 -6.64 2.74 17.43
N ASP A 31 -7.98 2.76 17.45
CA ASP A 31 -8.81 3.79 16.81
C ASP A 31 -8.55 5.18 17.39
N ALA A 32 -8.34 5.28 18.71
CA ALA A 32 -7.97 6.54 19.36
C ALA A 32 -6.58 7.02 18.93
N ILE A 33 -5.62 6.11 18.74
CA ILE A 33 -4.27 6.42 18.24
C ILE A 33 -4.35 6.89 16.78
N LEU A 34 -5.09 6.19 15.93
CA LEU A 34 -5.28 6.58 14.53
C LEU A 34 -5.99 7.93 14.42
N ALA A 35 -7.01 8.18 15.25
CA ALA A 35 -7.66 9.48 15.32
C ALA A 35 -6.70 10.59 15.78
N ALA A 36 -5.68 10.27 16.60
CA ALA A 36 -4.66 11.19 17.07
C ALA A 36 -3.70 11.67 15.97
N LEU A 37 -3.64 11.01 14.81
CA LEU A 37 -2.94 11.54 13.64
C LEU A 37 -3.50 12.90 13.21
N GLY A 38 -4.80 13.14 13.43
CA GLY A 38 -5.45 14.40 13.06
C GLY A 38 -5.35 14.67 11.56
N ALA A 39 -5.43 13.60 10.76
CA ALA A 39 -5.51 13.64 9.31
C ALA A 39 -6.97 13.55 8.85
N GLY A 40 -7.21 13.87 7.59
CA GLY A 40 -8.43 13.45 6.88
C GLY A 40 -8.44 11.94 6.62
N PRO A 41 -9.19 11.46 5.61
CA PRO A 41 -9.28 10.03 5.33
C PRO A 41 -7.89 9.41 5.08
N LEU A 42 -7.64 8.24 5.65
CA LEU A 42 -6.42 7.46 5.46
C LEU A 42 -6.79 6.02 5.14
N LYS A 43 -6.01 5.37 4.28
CA LYS A 43 -6.11 3.94 4.03
C LYS A 43 -5.41 3.20 5.17
N THR A 44 -6.19 2.82 6.19
CA THR A 44 -5.67 2.24 7.44
C THR A 44 -4.92 0.92 7.23
N SER A 45 -5.21 0.18 6.16
CA SER A 45 -4.48 -1.05 5.80
C SER A 45 -3.00 -0.82 5.43
N GLU A 46 -2.59 0.42 5.18
CA GLU A 46 -1.20 0.79 4.90
C GLU A 46 -0.48 1.31 6.16
N ILE A 47 -1.19 1.41 7.29
CA ILE A 47 -0.68 1.94 8.55
C ILE A 47 -0.40 0.76 9.47
N GLU A 48 0.77 0.78 10.10
CA GLU A 48 1.17 -0.25 11.05
C GLU A 48 1.26 0.36 12.44
N LEU A 49 0.62 -0.31 13.41
CA LEU A 49 0.65 0.03 14.82
C LEU A 49 0.88 -1.26 15.61
N PHE A 50 2.01 -1.38 16.30
CA PHE A 50 2.40 -2.59 17.02
C PHE A 50 3.33 -2.27 18.21
N ASP A 51 3.47 -3.19 19.17
CA ASP A 51 4.46 -3.06 20.25
C ASP A 51 5.82 -3.52 19.76
N LEU A 52 6.87 -2.77 20.07
CA LEU A 52 8.23 -3.15 19.71
C LEU A 52 8.67 -4.51 20.29
N ALA A 53 8.03 -4.98 21.36
CA ALA A 53 8.23 -6.33 21.89
C ALA A 53 7.87 -7.43 20.86
N ASP A 54 6.97 -7.14 19.93
CA ASP A 54 6.49 -8.09 18.91
C ASP A 54 7.51 -8.33 17.79
N LEU A 55 8.58 -7.52 17.70
CA LEU A 55 9.67 -7.70 16.73
C LEU A 55 10.61 -8.88 17.06
N GLN A 56 10.45 -9.55 18.21
CA GLN A 56 11.07 -10.83 18.56
C GLN A 56 12.59 -10.96 18.23
N GLY A 57 13.37 -9.92 18.51
CA GLY A 57 14.82 -9.93 18.33
C GLY A 57 15.33 -9.17 17.10
N MET A 58 14.44 -8.71 16.21
CA MET A 58 14.76 -7.73 15.18
C MET A 58 14.76 -6.31 15.75
N THR A 59 15.70 -5.47 15.32
CA THR A 59 15.67 -4.05 15.69
C THR A 59 14.67 -3.29 14.83
N LEU A 60 14.09 -2.20 15.35
CA LEU A 60 13.17 -1.36 14.55
C LEU A 60 13.86 -0.81 13.29
N THR A 61 15.15 -0.51 13.38
CA THR A 61 15.95 -0.06 12.22
C THR A 61 16.01 -1.13 11.13
N ASP A 62 16.24 -2.40 11.50
CA ASP A 62 16.27 -3.51 10.53
C ASP A 62 14.88 -3.74 9.93
N TYR A 63 13.83 -3.66 10.75
CA TYR A 63 12.45 -3.73 10.29
C TYR A 63 12.13 -2.65 9.25
N LEU A 64 12.54 -1.41 9.50
CA LEU A 64 12.36 -0.28 8.59
C LEU A 64 13.17 -0.43 7.30
N ALA A 65 14.38 -0.97 7.38
CA ALA A 65 15.21 -1.24 6.20
C ALA A 65 14.59 -2.34 5.32
N GLU A 66 14.20 -3.46 5.92
CA GLU A 66 13.69 -4.63 5.18
C GLU A 66 12.23 -4.47 4.74
N GLY A 67 11.35 -4.01 5.62
CA GLY A 67 9.92 -3.92 5.38
C GLY A 67 9.49 -2.70 4.55
N HIS A 68 10.21 -1.59 4.71
CA HIS A 68 9.89 -0.33 4.00
C HIS A 68 10.96 0.09 2.99
N GLY A 69 12.06 -0.66 2.85
CA GLY A 69 13.11 -0.35 1.89
C GLY A 69 13.81 0.97 2.18
N ILE A 70 13.93 1.38 3.46
CA ILE A 70 14.59 2.64 3.80
C ILE A 70 16.11 2.47 3.69
N ALA A 71 16.78 3.40 3.01
CA ALA A 71 18.21 3.34 2.78
C ALA A 71 19.00 3.36 4.10
N ALA A 72 20.02 2.51 4.22
CA ALA A 72 20.89 2.43 5.40
C ALA A 72 21.57 3.78 5.73
N ALA A 73 21.83 4.61 4.72
CA ALA A 73 22.40 5.95 4.90
C ALA A 73 21.47 6.92 5.66
N GLU A 74 20.14 6.75 5.55
CA GLU A 74 19.18 7.53 6.34
C GLU A 74 18.99 6.97 7.74
N LEU A 75 19.09 5.65 7.90
CA LEU A 75 18.88 4.97 9.18
C LEU A 75 20.08 5.06 10.11
N SER A 76 21.30 4.93 9.60
CA SER A 76 22.53 4.86 10.41
C SER A 76 22.70 6.04 11.38
N PRO A 77 22.47 7.31 10.99
CA PRO A 77 22.57 8.45 11.90
C PRO A 77 21.48 8.46 12.98
N MET A 78 20.33 7.84 12.71
CA MET A 78 19.16 7.82 13.61
C MET A 78 19.06 6.55 14.45
N GLN A 79 19.92 5.56 14.20
CA GLN A 79 19.83 4.22 14.79
C GLN A 79 19.73 4.24 16.33
N PRO A 80 20.53 5.02 17.10
CA PRO A 80 20.41 5.05 18.56
C PRO A 80 19.05 5.57 19.03
N GLN A 81 18.48 6.55 18.32
CA GLN A 81 17.17 7.14 18.65
C GLN A 81 16.04 6.18 18.29
N VAL A 82 16.08 5.57 17.09
CA VAL A 82 15.05 4.66 16.59
C VAL A 82 15.03 3.35 17.37
N ASN A 83 16.18 2.73 17.60
CA ASN A 83 16.27 1.49 18.38
C ASN A 83 16.13 1.74 19.90
N GLY A 84 16.29 2.99 20.34
CA GLY A 84 16.04 3.41 21.71
C GLY A 84 14.55 3.51 22.07
N LEU A 85 13.65 3.53 21.07
CA LEU A 85 12.21 3.58 21.31
C LEU A 85 11.73 2.37 22.13
N LYS A 86 10.63 2.61 22.85
CA LYS A 86 9.95 1.63 23.71
C LYS A 86 8.45 1.80 23.53
N GLY A 87 7.70 0.73 23.75
CA GLY A 87 6.24 0.79 23.67
C GLY A 87 5.76 0.51 22.26
N ARG A 88 4.57 1.03 21.97
CA ARG A 88 4.01 0.98 20.64
C ARG A 88 4.62 2.04 19.74
N VAL A 89 4.75 1.68 18.48
CA VAL A 89 5.14 2.58 17.40
C VAL A 89 4.08 2.56 16.33
N LEU A 90 3.96 3.68 15.62
CA LEU A 90 3.11 3.78 14.44
C LEU A 90 3.97 4.15 13.24
N ILE A 91 3.85 3.37 12.17
CA ILE A 91 4.50 3.62 10.89
C ILE A 91 3.44 4.06 9.90
N LEU A 92 3.67 5.23 9.28
CA LEU A 92 2.76 5.87 8.34
C LEU A 92 3.48 6.14 7.01
N PRO A 93 3.40 5.21 6.05
CA PRO A 93 3.85 5.39 4.68
C PRO A 93 2.97 6.38 3.90
N SER A 94 3.54 7.07 2.92
CA SER A 94 2.81 8.07 2.12
C SER A 94 1.68 7.48 1.26
N ARG A 95 1.75 6.18 0.94
CA ARG A 95 0.68 5.47 0.25
C ARG A 95 -0.63 5.38 1.05
N ALA A 96 -0.59 5.55 2.39
CA ALA A 96 -1.79 5.65 3.22
C ALA A 96 -2.65 6.89 2.90
N PHE A 97 -2.07 7.91 2.29
CA PHE A 97 -2.77 9.13 1.87
C PHE A 97 -3.42 8.99 0.49
N GLU A 98 -3.16 7.90 -0.24
CA GLU A 98 -3.70 7.63 -1.59
C GLU A 98 -3.47 8.80 -2.57
N GLY A 99 -2.33 9.48 -2.44
CA GLY A 99 -1.96 10.63 -3.26
C GLY A 99 -2.72 11.92 -2.96
N ARG A 100 -3.61 11.95 -1.96
CA ARG A 100 -4.40 13.12 -1.60
C ARG A 100 -3.58 14.13 -0.80
N ALA A 101 -3.59 15.39 -1.23
CA ALA A 101 -3.03 16.48 -0.45
C ALA A 101 -3.88 16.74 0.80
N GLN A 102 -3.23 16.92 1.95
CA GLN A 102 -3.92 17.27 3.19
C GLN A 102 -2.97 17.81 4.25
N GLU A 103 -3.52 18.50 5.24
CA GLU A 103 -2.82 18.78 6.48
C GLU A 103 -3.10 17.67 7.50
N MET A 104 -2.05 17.27 8.20
CA MET A 104 -2.13 16.33 9.33
C MET A 104 -1.64 17.06 10.58
N ARG A 105 -2.36 16.89 11.69
CA ARG A 105 -2.05 17.53 12.97
C ARG A 105 -1.91 16.48 14.07
N PRO A 106 -0.77 15.76 14.13
CA PRO A 106 -0.54 14.77 15.17
C PRO A 106 -0.63 15.40 16.55
N ARG A 107 -1.31 14.71 17.47
CA ARG A 107 -1.47 15.09 18.87
C ARG A 107 -1.11 13.92 19.78
N ALA A 108 -0.93 14.21 21.07
CA ALA A 108 -0.71 13.17 22.09
C ALA A 108 -1.77 12.05 21.97
N PRO A 109 -1.37 10.78 22.11
CA PRO A 109 -0.06 10.31 22.54
C PRO A 109 1.01 10.22 21.42
N LEU A 110 0.71 10.62 20.18
CA LEU A 110 1.65 10.49 19.06
C LEU A 110 2.73 11.56 19.09
N ARG A 111 3.99 11.11 19.00
CA ARG A 111 5.16 11.95 18.79
C ARG A 111 5.89 11.52 17.52
N LEU A 112 6.02 12.45 16.57
CA LEU A 112 6.82 12.21 15.37
C LEU A 112 8.29 12.04 15.74
N VAL A 113 8.87 10.90 15.39
CA VAL A 113 10.28 10.56 15.66
C VAL A 113 11.15 10.89 14.46
N ALA A 114 10.71 10.46 13.28
CA ALA A 114 11.50 10.57 12.06
C ALA A 114 10.62 10.59 10.80
N ARG A 115 11.18 11.14 9.73
CA ARG A 115 10.68 11.05 8.36
C ARG A 115 11.82 10.47 7.52
N PHE A 116 11.56 9.35 6.87
CA PHE A 116 12.50 8.66 6.00
C PHE A 116 12.02 8.69 4.56
N SER A 117 12.95 8.52 3.63
CA SER A 117 12.71 8.24 2.22
C SER A 117 12.93 6.75 1.94
N GLU A 118 12.03 6.14 1.17
CA GLU A 118 12.23 4.80 0.63
C GLU A 118 13.33 4.84 -0.45
N GLU A 119 14.15 3.80 -0.55
CA GLU A 119 15.17 3.67 -1.59
C GLU A 119 14.51 3.35 -2.93
N VAL A 120 14.53 4.32 -3.84
CA VAL A 120 14.03 4.14 -5.21
C VAL A 120 15.23 4.00 -6.14
N ALA A 121 15.44 2.78 -6.66
CA ALA A 121 16.44 2.57 -7.69
C ALA A 121 16.08 3.42 -8.92
N PRO A 122 17.02 4.23 -9.47
CA PRO A 122 16.76 5.00 -10.66
C PRO A 122 16.43 4.07 -11.82
N VAL A 123 15.21 4.19 -12.36
CA VAL A 123 14.78 3.40 -13.52
C VAL A 123 15.61 3.84 -14.72
N ARG A 124 16.53 2.97 -15.17
CA ARG A 124 17.24 3.14 -16.43
C ARG A 124 16.52 2.35 -17.51
N PHE A 125 15.92 3.05 -18.45
CA PHE A 125 15.42 2.43 -19.68
C PHE A 125 16.59 2.28 -20.65
N THR A 126 17.05 1.05 -20.86
CA THR A 126 17.82 0.72 -22.06
C THR A 126 16.82 0.61 -23.21
N PRO A 127 16.91 1.42 -24.27
CA PRO A 127 16.06 1.26 -25.44
C PRO A 127 16.16 -0.18 -25.95
N LEU A 128 15.02 -0.83 -26.18
CA LEU A 128 14.98 -2.15 -26.82
C LEU A 128 15.71 -2.05 -28.18
N PRO A 129 16.61 -2.99 -28.52
CA PRO A 129 17.25 -3.02 -29.83
C PRO A 129 16.18 -3.06 -30.93
N THR A 130 16.16 -2.05 -31.80
CA THR A 130 15.18 -1.91 -32.90
C THR A 130 15.52 -2.78 -34.11
N GLY A 131 16.16 -3.94 -33.91
CA GLY A 131 16.68 -4.79 -35.00
C GLY A 131 15.87 -6.06 -35.30
N SER A 132 14.92 -6.45 -34.44
CA SER A 132 14.26 -7.76 -34.55
C SER A 132 13.03 -7.80 -35.48
N ALA A 133 12.78 -6.74 -36.25
CA ALA A 133 11.60 -6.62 -37.12
C ALA A 133 11.94 -6.35 -38.60
N GLU A 134 13.13 -6.72 -39.08
CA GLU A 134 13.41 -6.81 -40.51
C GLU A 134 12.98 -8.19 -41.04
N GLY A 135 11.68 -8.42 -41.06
CA GLY A 135 11.10 -9.54 -41.81
C GLY A 135 10.86 -9.14 -43.26
N LEU A 136 11.46 -9.85 -44.22
CA LEU A 136 11.05 -9.79 -45.63
C LEU A 136 9.63 -10.37 -45.75
N LEU A 137 8.63 -9.50 -45.59
CA LEU A 137 7.24 -9.86 -45.83
C LEU A 137 6.98 -9.85 -47.34
N THR A 138 7.02 -11.01 -47.97
CA THR A 138 6.26 -11.21 -49.20
C THR A 138 4.77 -11.17 -48.82
N PRO A 139 3.94 -10.29 -49.42
CA PRO A 139 2.53 -10.20 -49.05
C PRO A 139 1.80 -11.48 -49.46
N ARG A 140 1.57 -12.40 -48.52
CA ARG A 140 0.63 -13.50 -48.73
C ARG A 140 -0.78 -12.98 -48.45
N ALA A 141 -1.64 -13.14 -49.44
CA ALA A 141 -3.04 -12.71 -49.43
C ALA A 141 -3.76 -13.09 -48.12
N ASN A 142 -4.53 -12.13 -47.62
CA ASN A 142 -5.36 -12.17 -46.42
C ASN A 142 -6.07 -13.52 -46.21
N ALA A 143 -5.59 -14.32 -45.25
CA ALA A 143 -6.40 -15.37 -44.66
C ALA A 143 -7.34 -14.72 -43.64
N ARG A 144 -8.63 -14.65 -44.00
CA ARG A 144 -9.70 -14.17 -43.12
C ARG A 144 -9.72 -15.02 -41.84
N PRO A 145 -9.64 -14.43 -40.63
CA PRO A 145 -9.72 -15.21 -39.40
C PRO A 145 -11.15 -15.77 -39.26
N GLN A 146 -11.34 -17.03 -39.66
CA GLN A 146 -12.52 -17.80 -39.27
C GLN A 146 -12.27 -18.33 -37.85
N GLY A 147 -12.91 -17.75 -36.84
CA GLY A 147 -12.81 -18.28 -35.49
C GLY A 147 -13.55 -17.54 -34.38
N ALA A 148 -13.87 -16.25 -34.55
CA ALA A 148 -14.45 -15.45 -33.45
C ALA A 148 -15.95 -15.72 -33.16
N GLY A 149 -16.67 -16.39 -34.06
CA GLY A 149 -18.13 -16.61 -33.91
C GLY A 149 -18.49 -17.69 -32.89
N ARG A 150 -17.74 -18.80 -32.86
CA ARG A 150 -18.04 -19.96 -32.00
C ARG A 150 -17.75 -19.67 -30.53
N LEU A 151 -16.68 -18.92 -30.25
CA LEU A 151 -16.31 -18.55 -28.87
C LEU A 151 -17.31 -17.55 -28.26
N ARG A 152 -17.82 -16.60 -29.06
CA ARG A 152 -18.87 -15.66 -28.62
C ARG A 152 -20.19 -16.38 -28.32
N LEU A 153 -20.60 -17.34 -29.15
CA LEU A 153 -21.81 -18.12 -28.92
C LEU A 153 -21.73 -18.96 -27.63
N MET A 154 -20.57 -19.59 -27.38
CA MET A 154 -20.33 -20.35 -26.14
C MET A 154 -20.38 -19.46 -24.89
N ALA A 155 -19.82 -18.25 -24.96
CA ALA A 155 -19.88 -17.29 -23.84
C ALA A 155 -21.32 -16.89 -23.50
N PHE A 156 -22.17 -16.64 -24.51
CA PHE A 156 -23.59 -16.34 -24.27
C PHE A 156 -24.37 -17.54 -23.72
N ALA A 157 -24.07 -18.76 -24.15
CA ALA A 157 -24.73 -19.96 -23.66
C ALA A 157 -24.45 -20.21 -22.16
N VAL A 158 -23.20 -20.02 -21.72
CA VAL A 158 -22.81 -20.15 -20.31
C VAL A 158 -23.49 -19.08 -19.45
N LEU A 159 -23.53 -17.84 -19.92
CA LEU A 159 -24.20 -16.75 -19.20
C LEU A 159 -25.70 -17.01 -19.03
N ALA A 160 -26.38 -17.51 -20.08
CA ALA A 160 -27.79 -17.84 -20.03
C ALA A 160 -28.09 -18.97 -19.05
N LEU A 161 -27.26 -20.02 -19.01
CA LEU A 161 -27.39 -21.12 -18.03
C LEU A 161 -27.23 -20.63 -16.59
N MET A 162 -26.25 -19.75 -16.33
CA MET A 162 -26.05 -19.14 -15.01
C MET A 162 -27.26 -18.30 -14.57
N ALA A 163 -27.83 -17.51 -15.48
CA ALA A 163 -29.01 -16.69 -15.19
C ALA A 163 -30.25 -17.55 -14.88
N ILE A 164 -30.46 -18.64 -15.64
CA ILE A 164 -31.57 -19.58 -15.40
C ILE A 164 -31.38 -20.30 -14.05
N GLY A 165 -30.17 -20.77 -13.75
CA GLY A 165 -29.85 -21.39 -12.47
C GLY A 165 -30.12 -20.46 -11.28
N ALA A 166 -29.70 -19.19 -11.38
CA ALA A 166 -29.97 -18.18 -10.36
C ALA A 166 -31.47 -17.91 -10.20
N ALA A 167 -32.22 -17.79 -11.30
CA ALA A 167 -33.67 -17.57 -11.25
C ALA A 167 -34.42 -18.75 -10.61
N VAL A 168 -34.01 -20.00 -10.89
CA VAL A 168 -34.59 -21.19 -10.25
C VAL A 168 -34.26 -21.26 -8.76
N ALA A 169 -33.01 -20.96 -8.37
CA ALA A 169 -32.61 -20.92 -6.97
C ALA A 169 -33.37 -19.85 -6.17
N ILE A 170 -33.52 -18.66 -6.73
CA ILE A 170 -34.29 -17.57 -6.13
C ILE A 170 -35.77 -17.95 -6.05
N GLY A 171 -36.34 -18.54 -7.12
CA GLY A 171 -37.73 -18.99 -7.14
C GLY A 171 -38.02 -20.12 -6.13
N LEU A 172 -37.06 -21.01 -5.86
CA LEU A 172 -37.16 -22.06 -4.86
C LEU A 172 -37.06 -21.49 -3.44
N ALA A 173 -36.16 -20.53 -3.21
CA ALA A 173 -35.98 -19.86 -1.91
C ALA A 173 -37.19 -18.99 -1.51
N VAL A 174 -37.93 -18.44 -2.47
CA VAL A 174 -39.15 -17.64 -2.22
C VAL A 174 -40.37 -18.53 -1.95
N LYS A 175 -40.31 -19.83 -2.26
CA LYS A 175 -41.41 -20.80 -2.09
C LYS A 175 -41.27 -21.70 -0.85
N LEU A 176 -40.24 -21.49 -0.03
CA LEU A 176 -40.00 -22.21 1.23
C LEU A 176 -40.48 -21.41 2.45
#